data_AF-A0A2R6CK17-F1
#
_entry.id   AF-A0A2R6CK17-F1
#
_cell.length_a   1.000
_cell.length_b   1.000
_cell.length_c   1.000
_cell.angle_alpha   90.00
_cell.angle_beta   90.00
_cell.angle_gamma   90.00
#
_symmetry.space_group_name_H-M   'P 1'
#
loop_
_entity.id
_entity.type
_entity.pdbx_description
1 polymer ?
#
loop_
_entity_poly.entity_id
_entity_poly.type
_entity_poly.pdbx_seq_one_letter_code
_entity_poly.pdbx_strand_id
1 'polypeptide(L)'
;MIRGEFENAGERSPSSLRSAYAAVLAETVESVGVETTAEETGLDREALASLVDGDLPELTLEEAAAILALDDERPPADAVEAEARDILLMGMS
;
A
#
# COMPACT_ATOMS: atom_id res chain seq x y z
N MET A 1 -13.56 5.41 1.08
CA MET A 1 -12.98 6.70 0.68
C MET A 1 -11.54 6.64 1.12
N ILE A 2 -10.65 6.32 0.19
CA ILE A 2 -9.21 6.13 0.45
C ILE A 2 -8.50 7.49 0.63
N ARG A 3 -9.22 8.60 0.41
CA ARG A 3 -8.74 9.96 0.69
C ARG A 3 -8.71 10.23 2.20
N GLY A 4 -7.60 10.78 2.67
CA GLY A 4 -7.43 11.26 4.05
C GLY A 4 -6.38 10.49 4.85
N GLU A 5 -5.89 9.37 4.35
CA GLU A 5 -4.87 8.53 5.03
C GLU A 5 -3.61 9.33 5.38
N PHE A 6 -3.19 10.21 4.47
CA PHE A 6 -2.07 11.12 4.69
C PHE A 6 -2.60 12.55 4.84
N GLU A 7 -2.74 13.00 6.08
CA GLU A 7 -3.08 14.38 6.39
C GLU A 7 -2.09 15.34 5.73
N ASN A 8 -2.62 16.44 5.19
CA ASN A 8 -1.83 17.50 4.54
C ASN A 8 -0.89 16.99 3.44
N ALA A 9 -1.29 15.94 2.70
CA ALA A 9 -0.43 15.33 1.68
C ALA A 9 0.11 16.35 0.66
N GLY A 10 -0.67 17.38 0.31
CA GLY A 10 -0.25 18.45 -0.60
C GLY A 10 0.86 19.37 -0.07
N GLU A 11 1.14 19.35 1.24
CA GLU A 11 2.19 20.14 1.89
C GLU A 11 3.47 19.32 2.12
N ARG A 12 3.41 18.00 1.93
CA ARG A 12 4.54 17.09 2.15
C ARG A 12 5.40 16.96 0.88
N SER A 13 6.69 16.73 1.07
CA SER A 13 7.56 16.41 -0.06
C SER A 13 7.21 15.03 -0.64
N PRO A 14 7.42 14.79 -1.96
CA PRO A 14 7.18 13.49 -2.58
C PRO A 14 7.92 12.34 -1.89
N SER A 15 9.16 12.58 -1.44
CA SER A 15 9.94 11.58 -0.71
C SER A 15 9.34 11.25 0.66
N SER A 16 8.81 12.25 1.37
CA SER A 16 8.15 12.04 2.65
C SER A 16 6.84 11.27 2.49
N LEU A 17 6.06 11.55 1.45
CA LEU A 17 4.86 10.78 1.10
C LEU A 17 5.21 9.34 0.74
N ARG A 18 6.23 9.14 -0.09
CA ARG A 18 6.69 7.79 -0.45
C ARG A 18 7.13 6.99 0.78
N SER A 19 7.85 7.61 1.71
CA SER A 19 8.27 6.96 2.96
C SER A 19 7.10 6.65 3.89
N ALA A 20 6.11 7.55 4.00
CA ALA A 20 4.91 7.26 4.79
C ALA A 20 4.05 6.16 4.16
N TYR A 21 3.94 6.13 2.83
CA TYR A 21 3.31 5.04 2.11
C TYR A 21 4.00 3.70 2.37
N ALA A 22 5.34 3.66 2.31
CA ALA A 22 6.11 2.47 2.64
C ALA A 22 5.88 2.02 4.09
N ALA A 23 5.85 2.96 5.04
CA ALA A 23 5.61 2.67 6.44
C ALA A 23 4.21 2.05 6.68
N VAL A 24 3.18 2.54 5.99
CA VAL A 24 1.83 1.97 6.09
C VAL A 24 1.79 0.52 5.58
N LEU A 25 2.44 0.26 4.43
CA LEU A 25 2.53 -1.11 3.92
C LEU A 25 3.32 -2.01 4.87
N ALA A 26 4.46 -1.53 5.38
CA ALA A 26 5.29 -2.26 6.33
C ALA A 26 4.52 -2.60 7.61
N GLU A 27 3.76 -1.65 8.17
CA GLU A 27 2.93 -1.87 9.37
C GLU A 27 1.89 -2.97 9.15
N THR A 28 1.23 -3.01 8.00
CA THR A 28 0.30 -4.09 7.66
C THR A 28 1.02 -5.44 7.58
N VAL A 29 2.19 -5.50 6.95
CA VAL A 29 3.00 -6.73 6.84
C VAL A 29 3.54 -7.16 8.21
N GLU A 30 3.93 -6.24 9.08
CA GLU A 30 4.37 -6.54 10.45
C GLU A 30 3.22 -7.09 11.31
N SER A 31 2.02 -6.55 11.14
CA SER A 31 0.81 -6.98 11.88
C SER A 31 0.38 -8.40 11.49
N VAL A 32 0.41 -8.71 10.19
CA VAL A 32 -0.03 -10.00 9.65
C VAL A 32 1.09 -11.05 9.69
N GLY A 33 2.34 -10.62 9.50
CA GLY A 33 3.53 -11.45 9.38
C GLY A 33 3.92 -11.71 7.92
N VAL A 34 5.22 -11.63 7.62
CA VAL A 34 5.80 -11.77 6.25
C VAL A 34 5.38 -13.07 5.58
N GLU A 35 5.42 -14.20 6.30
CA GLU A 35 5.07 -15.51 5.76
C GLU A 35 3.60 -15.58 5.35
N THR A 36 2.70 -15.11 6.22
CA THR A 36 1.26 -15.09 5.97
C THR A 36 0.91 -14.11 4.85
N THR A 37 1.52 -12.91 4.84
CA THR A 37 1.37 -11.97 3.73
C THR A 37 1.79 -12.59 2.41
N ALA A 38 2.93 -13.30 2.35
CA ALA A 38 3.40 -13.94 1.13
C ALA A 38 2.44 -15.05 0.65
N GLU A 39 1.86 -15.82 1.57
CA GLU A 39 0.90 -16.87 1.24
C GLU A 39 -0.41 -16.31 0.67
N GLU A 40 -0.92 -15.22 1.24
CA GLU A 40 -2.20 -14.62 0.84
C GLU A 40 -2.08 -13.74 -0.43
N THR A 41 -0.96 -13.02 -0.58
CA THR A 41 -0.77 -12.08 -1.71
C THR A 41 0.02 -12.69 -2.87
N GLY A 42 0.73 -13.80 -2.65
CA GLY A 42 1.62 -14.41 -3.64
C GLY A 42 2.93 -13.63 -3.87
N LEU A 43 3.22 -12.62 -3.04
CA LEU A 43 4.42 -11.81 -3.11
C LEU A 43 5.68 -12.55 -2.66
N ASP A 44 6.82 -12.08 -3.15
CA ASP A 44 8.12 -12.59 -2.75
C ASP A 44 8.46 -12.19 -1.29
N ARG A 45 8.95 -13.17 -0.53
CA ARG A 45 9.26 -12.99 0.91
C ARG A 45 10.42 -12.03 1.14
N GLU A 46 11.40 -11.99 0.25
CA GLU A 46 12.54 -11.07 0.35
C GLU A 46 12.09 -9.63 0.10
N ALA A 47 11.13 -9.43 -0.82
CA ALA A 47 10.52 -8.12 -1.06
C ALA A 47 9.72 -7.64 0.17
N LEU A 48 8.92 -8.53 0.77
CA LEU A 48 8.17 -8.22 1.99
C LEU A 48 9.08 -7.97 3.20
N ALA A 49 10.18 -8.72 3.35
CA ALA A 49 11.17 -8.47 4.38
C ALA A 49 11.86 -7.11 4.20
N SER A 50 12.23 -6.76 2.96
CA SER A 50 12.82 -5.44 2.65
C SER A 50 11.85 -4.30 2.97
N LEU A 51 10.55 -4.52 2.73
CA LEU A 51 9.49 -3.59 3.09
C LEU A 51 9.41 -3.35 4.60
N VAL A 52 9.48 -4.41 5.40
CA VAL A 52 9.52 -4.32 6.88
C VAL A 52 10.81 -3.61 7.34
N ASP A 53 11.94 -3.83 6.68
CA ASP A 53 13.20 -3.12 6.96
C ASP A 53 13.19 -1.63 6.50
N GLY A 54 12.08 -1.17 5.92
CA GLY A 54 11.85 0.23 5.56
C GLY A 54 12.30 0.62 4.14
N ASP A 55 12.68 -0.35 3.31
CA ASP A 55 12.91 -0.11 1.88
C ASP A 55 11.65 -0.38 1.07
N LEU A 56 11.35 0.44 0.07
CA LEU A 56 10.15 0.26 -0.75
C LEU A 56 10.53 -0.45 -2.05
N PRO A 57 10.28 -1.77 -2.19
CA PRO A 57 10.48 -2.47 -3.45
C PRO A 57 9.57 -1.92 -4.54
N GLU A 58 9.87 -2.25 -5.80
CA GLU A 58 8.95 -1.97 -6.90
C GLU A 58 7.72 -2.87 -6.76
N LEU A 59 6.60 -2.25 -6.40
CA LEU A 59 5.30 -2.90 -6.27
C LEU A 59 4.32 -2.27 -7.25
N THR A 60 3.54 -3.12 -7.89
CA THR A 60 2.36 -2.70 -8.64
C THR A 60 1.27 -2.21 -7.67
N LEU A 61 0.31 -1.46 -8.21
CA LEU A 61 -0.84 -1.02 -7.43
C LEU A 61 -1.64 -2.21 -6.88
N GLU A 62 -1.78 -3.27 -7.68
CA GLU A 62 -2.54 -4.49 -7.34
C GLU A 62 -1.87 -5.21 -6.16
N GLU A 63 -0.55 -5.36 -6.20
CA GLU A 63 0.23 -5.96 -5.10
C GLU A 63 0.13 -5.15 -3.81
N ALA A 64 0.25 -3.82 -3.89
CA ALA A 64 0.11 -2.98 -2.71
C ALA A 64 -1.31 -2.98 -2.15
N ALA A 65 -2.33 -2.98 -3.02
CA ALA A 65 -3.72 -3.11 -2.60
C ALA A 65 -3.99 -4.47 -1.93
N ALA A 66 -3.37 -5.55 -2.43
CA ALA A 66 -3.46 -6.87 -1.84
C ALA A 66 -2.85 -6.91 -0.42
N ILE A 67 -1.70 -6.26 -0.20
CA ILE A 67 -1.12 -6.12 1.15
C ILE A 67 -2.09 -5.40 2.07
N LEU A 68 -2.60 -4.22 1.66
CA LEU A 68 -3.48 -3.41 2.49
C LEU A 68 -4.81 -4.11 2.80
N ALA A 69 -5.29 -4.97 1.92
CA ALA A 69 -6.53 -5.72 2.12
C ALA A 69 -6.42 -6.84 3.17
N LEU A 70 -5.20 -7.16 3.65
CA LEU A 70 -5.01 -8.08 4.77
C LEU A 70 -5.38 -7.46 6.12
N ASP A 71 -5.51 -6.14 6.18
CA ASP A 71 -6.03 -5.41 7.32
C ASP A 71 -7.56 -5.29 7.20
N ASP A 72 -8.30 -6.03 8.04
CA ASP A 72 -9.77 -6.06 8.05
C ASP A 72 -10.41 -4.68 8.32
N GLU A 73 -9.65 -3.71 8.84
CA GLU A 73 -10.11 -2.34 9.04
C GLU A 73 -10.05 -1.51 7.74
N ARG A 74 -9.39 -2.04 6.70
CA ARG A 74 -9.19 -1.37 5.41
C ARG A 74 -10.16 -1.90 4.34
N PRO A 75 -10.42 -1.09 3.29
CA PRO A 75 -11.17 -1.54 2.14
C PRO A 75 -10.50 -2.73 1.45
N PRO A 76 -11.28 -3.62 0.81
CA PRO A 76 -10.72 -4.72 0.02
C PRO A 76 -9.95 -4.19 -1.20
N ALA A 77 -9.02 -5.00 -1.71
CA ALA A 77 -8.09 -4.62 -2.77
C ALA A 77 -8.80 -4.12 -4.04
N ASP A 78 -9.90 -4.76 -4.43
CA ASP A 78 -10.70 -4.40 -5.61
C ASP A 78 -11.34 -3.00 -5.48
N ALA A 79 -11.77 -2.62 -4.27
CA ALA A 79 -12.25 -1.28 -3.99
C ALA A 79 -11.12 -0.25 -4.10
N VAL A 80 -9.92 -0.58 -3.64
CA VAL A 80 -8.74 0.28 -3.76
C VAL A 80 -8.36 0.52 -5.22
N GLU A 81 -8.29 -0.54 -6.02
CA GLU A 81 -7.99 -0.44 -7.45
C GLU A 81 -9.05 0.36 -8.22
N ALA A 82 -10.33 0.12 -7.93
CA ALA A 82 -11.43 0.81 -8.60
C ALA A 82 -11.40 2.32 -8.33
N GLU A 83 -11.20 2.72 -7.06
CA GLU A 83 -11.12 4.13 -6.67
C GLU A 83 -9.86 4.79 -7.25
N ALA A 84 -8.71 4.10 -7.25
CA ALA A 84 -7.48 4.60 -7.86
C ALA A 84 -7.61 4.83 -9.38
N ARG A 85 -8.24 3.89 -10.10
CA ARG A 85 -8.54 4.03 -11.53
C ARG A 85 -9.47 5.20 -11.80
N ASP A 86 -10.51 5.38 -11.00
CA ASP A 86 -11.45 6.50 -11.12
C ASP A 86 -10.76 7.86 -10.92
N ILE A 87 -9.87 7.96 -9.92
CA ILE A 87 -9.06 9.16 -9.69
C ILE A 87 -8.16 9.48 -10.88
N LEU A 88 -7.48 8.48 -11.45
CA LEU A 88 -6.64 8.67 -12.63
C LEU A 88 -7.46 9.14 -13.83
N LEU A 89 -8.64 8.56 -14.06
CA LEU A 89 -9.55 8.98 -15.14
C LEU A 89 -10.06 10.41 -14.96
N MET A 90 -10.37 10.82 -13.73
CA MET A 90 -10.78 12.20 -13.42
C MET A 90 -9.62 13.21 -13.48
N GLY A 91 -8.38 12.78 -13.28
CA GLY A 91 -7.20 13.65 -13.37
C GLY A 91 -6.67 13.84 -14.80
N MET A 92 -7.11 13.01 -15.75
CA MET A 92 -6.71 13.07 -17.16
C MET A 92 -7.62 13.96 -18.03
N SER A 93 -8.72 14.49 -17.46
CA SER A 93 -9.59 15.48 -18.11
C SER A 93 -9.20 16.91 -17.78
#